data_AF-E4MES5-F1
#
_entry.id   AF-E4MES5-F1
#
_cell.length_a   1.000
_cell.length_b   1.000
_cell.length_c   1.000
_cell.angle_alpha   90.00
_cell.angle_beta   90.00
_cell.angle_gamma   90.00
#
_symmetry.space_group_name_H-M   'P 1'
#
loop_
_entity.id
_entity.type
_entity.pdbx_description
1 polymer ?
#
loop_
_entity_poly.entity_id
_entity_poly.type
_entity_poly.pdbx_seq_one_letter_code
_entity_poly.pdbx_strand_id
1 'polypeptide(L)'
;MRWKKEREAEGMEFFSRLSEVMETDSDLAVGDMVAFTNDYGVVFGPKEVLAFRKPWNGYRCVYIDSDAYWFPDRPEQLTILSKGGTE
;
A
#
# COMPACT_ATOMS: atom_id res chain seq x y z
N MET A 1 -5.14 -10.63 8.09
CA MET A 1 -6.32 -9.82 7.72
C MET A 1 -7.38 -10.68 7.04
N ARG A 2 -8.65 -10.62 7.48
CA ARG A 2 -9.77 -11.32 6.82
C ARG A 2 -10.00 -10.82 5.39
N TRP A 3 -9.90 -9.50 5.19
CA TRP A 3 -10.01 -8.85 3.89
C TRP A 3 -9.05 -9.42 2.83
N LYS A 4 -7.75 -9.52 3.17
CA LYS A 4 -6.74 -10.03 2.23
C LYS A 4 -7.08 -11.46 1.78
N LYS A 5 -7.44 -12.34 2.72
CA LYS A 5 -7.83 -13.73 2.42
C LYS A 5 -9.05 -13.83 1.52
N GLU A 6 -10.05 -12.97 1.74
CA GLU A 6 -11.26 -12.92 0.89
C GLU A 6 -10.90 -12.48 -0.54
N ARG A 7 -10.06 -11.45 -0.68
CA ARG A 7 -9.58 -10.97 -1.99
C ARG A 7 -8.71 -11.99 -2.71
N GLU A 8 -7.86 -12.72 -1.99
CA GLU A 8 -7.05 -13.82 -2.54
C GLU A 8 -7.94 -14.97 -3.03
N ALA A 9 -9.03 -15.29 -2.30
CA ALA A 9 -10.01 -16.29 -2.73
C ALA A 9 -10.78 -15.87 -4.00
N GLU A 10 -10.88 -14.57 -4.27
CA GLU A 10 -11.42 -14.01 -5.53
C GLU A 10 -10.37 -13.97 -6.66
N GLY A 11 -9.17 -14.53 -6.45
CA GLY A 11 -8.11 -14.62 -7.45
C GLY A 11 -7.19 -13.39 -7.52
N MET A 12 -7.24 -12.50 -6.53
CA MET A 12 -6.26 -11.41 -6.45
C MET A 12 -4.92 -11.91 -5.93
N GLU A 13 -3.84 -11.48 -6.58
CA GLU A 13 -2.46 -11.73 -6.16
C GLU A 13 -1.92 -10.52 -5.40
N PHE A 14 -1.38 -10.75 -4.21
CA PHE A 14 -0.76 -9.71 -3.38
C PHE A 14 0.70 -10.00 -3.06
N PHE A 15 1.47 -8.91 -2.93
CA PHE A 15 2.90 -8.92 -2.66
C PHE A 15 3.21 -8.19 -1.35
N SER A 16 4.44 -8.37 -0.87
CA SER A 16 4.88 -7.88 0.44
C SER A 16 5.75 -6.61 0.36
N ARG A 17 6.34 -6.35 -0.80
CA ARG A 17 7.19 -5.18 -1.08
C ARG A 17 6.83 -4.53 -2.40
N LEU A 18 7.05 -3.22 -2.49
CA LEU A 18 6.80 -2.49 -3.73
C LEU A 18 7.71 -2.95 -4.88
N SER A 19 8.96 -3.29 -4.56
CA SER A 19 9.94 -3.80 -5.52
C SER A 19 9.53 -5.11 -6.21
N GLU A 20 8.56 -5.85 -5.66
CA GLU A 20 8.04 -7.07 -6.28
C GLU A 20 7.03 -6.78 -7.42
N VAL A 21 6.49 -5.56 -7.48
CA VAL A 21 5.44 -5.19 -8.44
C VAL A 21 5.85 -4.08 -9.41
N MET A 22 6.93 -3.36 -9.13
CA MET A 22 7.52 -2.36 -10.03
C MET A 22 8.99 -2.09 -9.71
N GLU A 23 9.71 -1.50 -10.68
CA GLU A 23 11.04 -0.93 -10.45
C GLU A 23 10.91 0.34 -9.60
N THR A 24 11.65 0.41 -8.50
CA THR A 24 11.59 1.52 -7.54
C THR A 24 12.83 1.52 -6.65
N ASP A 25 13.24 2.71 -6.18
CA ASP A 25 14.22 2.87 -5.11
C ASP A 25 13.57 2.88 -3.71
N SER A 26 12.25 2.76 -3.63
CA SER A 26 11.51 2.81 -2.36
C SER A 26 11.51 1.45 -1.66
N ASP A 27 11.93 1.44 -0.40
CA ASP A 27 11.92 0.25 0.47
C ASP A 27 10.53 -0.06 1.06
N LEU A 28 9.45 0.47 0.49
CA LEU A 28 8.10 0.34 1.04
C LEU A 28 7.67 -1.12 1.14
N ALA A 29 7.25 -1.54 2.34
CA ALA A 29 6.87 -2.91 2.65
C ALA A 29 5.56 -2.97 3.46
N VAL A 30 4.93 -4.14 3.46
CA VAL A 30 3.76 -4.43 4.31
C VAL A 30 4.14 -4.24 5.79
N GLY A 31 3.26 -3.59 6.55
CA GLY A 31 3.47 -3.20 7.94
C GLY A 31 4.10 -1.82 8.13
N ASP A 32 4.66 -1.20 7.07
CA ASP A 32 5.16 0.17 7.17
C ASP A 32 4.03 1.13 7.55
N MET A 33 4.30 2.05 8.49
CA MET A 33 3.40 3.14 8.81
C MET A 33 3.72 4.32 7.90
N VAL A 34 2.71 4.81 7.18
CA VAL A 34 2.84 5.86 6.18
C VAL A 34 1.88 7.02 6.45
N ALA A 35 2.25 8.21 5.98
CA ALA A 35 1.33 9.31 5.74
C ALA A 35 0.90 9.29 4.27
N PHE A 36 -0.39 9.39 4.01
CA PHE A 36 -0.95 9.54 2.68
C PHE A 36 -1.20 11.02 2.39
N THR A 37 -0.69 11.51 1.25
CA THR A 37 -0.95 12.87 0.76
C THR A 37 -1.81 12.80 -0.50
N ASN A 38 -2.99 13.41 -0.46
CA ASN A 38 -3.86 13.45 -1.64
C ASN A 38 -3.35 14.47 -2.68
N ASP A 39 -3.97 14.50 -3.86
CA ASP A 39 -3.58 15.42 -4.95
C ASP A 39 -3.78 16.92 -4.61
N TYR A 40 -4.48 17.23 -3.52
CA TYR A 40 -4.65 18.60 -3.01
C TYR A 40 -3.62 18.98 -1.93
N GLY A 41 -2.68 18.09 -1.61
CA GLY A 41 -1.65 18.32 -0.59
C GLY A 41 -2.13 18.10 0.85
N VAL A 42 -3.33 17.55 1.06
CA VAL A 42 -3.84 17.22 2.40
C VAL A 42 -3.27 15.89 2.85
N VAL A 43 -2.73 15.87 4.07
CA VAL A 43 -2.06 14.71 4.67
C VAL A 43 -2.99 13.98 5.63
N PHE A 44 -3.05 12.66 5.51
CA PHE A 44 -3.79 11.74 6.38
C PHE A 44 -2.84 10.68 6.95
N GLY A 45 -3.06 10.27 8.20
CA GLY A 45 -2.32 9.16 8.81
C GLY A 45 -2.10 9.31 10.30
N PRO A 46 -1.31 8.39 10.90
CA PRO A 46 -0.59 7.29 10.24
C PRO A 46 -1.53 6.20 9.69
N LYS A 47 -1.10 5.53 8.63
CA LYS A 47 -1.78 4.40 7.97
C LYS A 47 -0.82 3.23 7.81
N GLU A 48 -1.28 2.00 7.98
CA GLU A 48 -0.48 0.79 7.80
C GLU A 48 -0.57 0.29 6.35
N VAL A 49 0.57 -0.06 5.75
CA VAL A 49 0.62 -0.74 4.45
C VAL A 49 0.17 -2.19 4.60
N LEU A 50 -0.88 -2.59 3.88
CA LEU A 50 -1.51 -3.90 4.02
C LEU A 50 -1.06 -4.91 2.97
N ALA A 51 -0.86 -4.44 1.73
CA ALA A 51 -0.50 -5.28 0.60
C ALA A 51 -0.08 -4.45 -0.62
N PHE A 52 0.64 -5.09 -1.54
CA PHE A 52 0.88 -4.58 -2.88
C PHE A 52 0.19 -5.45 -3.92
N ARG A 53 -0.15 -4.89 -5.08
CA ARG A 53 -0.59 -5.65 -6.27
C ARG A 53 0.15 -5.15 -7.50
N LYS A 54 0.14 -5.92 -8.58
CA LYS A 54 0.61 -5.41 -9.88
C LYS A 54 -0.12 -4.11 -10.23
N PRO A 55 0.61 -3.04 -10.61
CA PRO A 55 0.03 -1.73 -10.84
C PRO A 55 -1.06 -1.77 -11.91
N TRP A 56 -2.17 -1.07 -11.65
CA TRP A 56 -3.29 -0.94 -12.57
C TRP A 56 -3.81 0.49 -12.54
N ASN A 57 -4.24 1.01 -13.71
CA ASN A 57 -4.84 2.33 -13.87
C ASN A 57 -4.11 3.48 -13.14
N GLY A 58 -3.00 3.95 -13.73
CA GLY A 58 -2.21 5.07 -13.20
C GLY A 58 -1.31 4.69 -12.00
N TYR A 59 -0.62 3.54 -12.10
CA TYR A 59 0.39 3.07 -11.14
C TYR A 59 -0.09 2.78 -9.72
N ARG A 60 -1.41 2.69 -9.51
CA ARG A 60 -1.98 2.34 -8.22
C ARG A 60 -1.71 0.88 -7.88
N CYS A 61 -1.05 0.66 -6.75
CA CYS A 61 -0.58 -0.66 -6.37
C CYS A 61 -0.49 -0.88 -4.86
N VAL A 62 -0.67 0.16 -4.02
CA VAL A 62 -0.48 0.05 -2.57
C VAL A 62 -1.83 0.06 -1.87
N TYR A 63 -2.10 -0.95 -1.04
CA TYR A 63 -3.26 -0.94 -0.15
C TYR A 63 -2.81 -0.50 1.24
N ILE A 64 -3.50 0.51 1.78
CA ILE A 64 -3.33 0.98 3.16
C ILE A 64 -4.64 0.78 3.94
N ASP A 65 -4.58 0.84 5.28
CA ASP A 65 -5.75 0.77 6.18
C ASP A 65 -6.62 2.06 6.18
N SER A 66 -6.94 2.53 4.97
CA SER A 66 -7.86 3.63 4.72
C SER A 66 -9.29 3.13 4.57
N ASP A 67 -10.26 4.03 4.79
CA ASP A 67 -11.68 3.75 4.51
C ASP A 67 -11.93 3.41 3.04
N ALA A 68 -11.05 3.88 2.13
CA ALA A 68 -11.06 3.57 0.71
C ALA A 68 -10.33 2.26 0.36
N TYR A 69 -10.44 1.22 1.19
CA TYR A 69 -9.70 -0.04 1.06
C TYR A 69 -9.85 -0.79 -0.28
N TRP A 70 -10.89 -0.47 -1.07
CA TRP A 70 -11.13 -1.04 -2.39
C TRP A 70 -10.34 -0.35 -3.51
N PHE A 71 -9.75 0.82 -3.24
CA PHE A 71 -9.05 1.64 -4.21
C PHE A 71 -7.60 1.83 -3.79
N PRO A 72 -6.64 1.12 -4.42
CA PRO A 72 -5.24 1.22 -4.05
C PRO A 72 -4.68 2.62 -4.38
N ASP A 73 -3.67 3.02 -3.63
CA ASP A 73 -2.96 4.27 -3.78
C ASP A 73 -1.71 4.13 -4.64
N ARG A 74 -1.19 5.28 -5.05
CA ARG A 74 0.09 5.43 -5.73
C ARG A 74 1.22 5.48 -4.71
N PRO A 75 2.36 4.80 -4.94
CA PRO A 75 3.52 4.88 -4.05
C PRO A 75 3.98 6.31 -3.77
N GLU A 76 3.90 7.19 -4.77
CA GLU A 76 4.37 8.58 -4.69
C GLU A 76 3.51 9.45 -3.74
N GLN A 77 2.31 8.98 -3.38
CA GLN A 77 1.43 9.65 -2.43
C GLN A 77 1.74 9.26 -0.98
N LEU A 78 2.63 8.29 -0.76
CA LEU A 78 2.92 7.72 0.54
C LEU A 78 4.30 8.17 1.02
N THR A 79 4.35 8.66 2.26
CA THR A 79 5.60 8.98 2.95
C THR A 79 5.76 8.03 4.14
N ILE A 80 6.85 7.27 4.18
CA ILE A 80 7.15 6.36 5.29
C ILE A 80 7.42 7.18 6.55
N LEU A 81 6.66 6.91 7.61
CA LEU A 81 6.83 7.51 8.94
C LEU A 81 7.66 6.59 9.84
N SER A 82 7.40 5.28 9.79
CA SER A 82 8.19 4.27 10.49
C SER A 82 8.10 2.93 9.76
N LYS A 83 9.16 2.13 9.85
CA LYS A 83 9.17 0.78 9.31
C LYS A 83 8.31 -0.17 10.14
N GLY A 84 7.58 -1.06 9.45
CA GLY A 84 6.88 -2.16 10.08
C GLY A 84 7.88 -3.08 10.75
N GLY A 85 7.78 -3.20 12.07
CA GLY A 85 8.74 -3.96 12.87
C GLY A 85 8.69 -5.45 12.57
N THR A 86 9.84 -5.99 12.18
CA THR A 86 10.30 -7.31 12.57
C THR A 86 10.30 -7.37 14.11
N GLU A 87 9.32 -8.04 14.69
CA GLU A 87 9.45 -8.69 16.00
C GLU A 87 9.36 -10.21 15.80
#